data_AF-A0A1V6K5I0-F1
#
_entry.id   AF-A0A1V6K5I0-F1
#
_cell.length_a   1.000
_cell.length_b   1.000
_cell.length_c   1.000
_cell.angle_alpha   90.00
_cell.angle_beta   90.00
_cell.angle_gamma   90.00
#
_symmetry.space_group_name_H-M   'P 1'
#
loop_
_entity.id
_entity.type
_entity.pdbx_description
1 polymer ?
#
loop_
_entity_poly.entity_id
_entity_poly.type
_entity_poly.pdbx_seq_one_letter_code
_entity_poly.pdbx_strand_id
1 'polypeptide(L)'
;MTKFVNCPPSFTPLFEAVEARVAKLLDDRVWDTDTGAHFVAGERYVMFRAESMAVSVREELEKLLGSSTDTAIYKIGKAIGASDCRYIAGRFPDLSPEQKLAMGPISFALSGFAHSTVREESNPVPDDSYLLFIEHPNSFEAESFKRKGIATSKTVCWLTAGYSAGWCSEAMGIQLDTREVSCTARGDDKCIFVMCPQKKLREVAKELCAKHGLPDPW
;
A
#
# COMPACT_ATOMS: atom_id res chain seq x y z
N MET A 1 7.93 -20.16 -9.41
CA MET A 1 8.07 -18.68 -9.36
C MET A 1 7.33 -18.20 -8.13
N THR A 2 7.95 -17.33 -7.33
CA THR A 2 7.29 -16.70 -6.18
C THR A 2 6.28 -15.68 -6.73
N LYS A 3 4.98 -15.91 -6.54
CA LYS A 3 3.94 -14.92 -6.83
C LYS A 3 3.88 -13.93 -5.67
N PHE A 4 4.01 -12.64 -5.97
CA PHE A 4 3.94 -11.60 -4.93
C PHE A 4 2.51 -11.15 -4.65
N VAL A 5 1.61 -11.38 -5.61
CA VAL A 5 0.21 -10.94 -5.57
C VAL A 5 -0.72 -12.12 -5.86
N ASN A 6 -1.74 -12.28 -5.03
CA ASN A 6 -2.87 -13.15 -5.32
C ASN A 6 -3.97 -12.33 -6.00
N CYS A 7 -4.56 -12.86 -7.06
CA CYS A 7 -5.64 -12.17 -7.75
C CYS A 7 -6.56 -13.16 -8.49
N PRO A 8 -7.80 -12.76 -8.80
CA PRO A 8 -8.67 -13.50 -9.70
C PRO A 8 -8.03 -13.77 -11.07
N PRO A 9 -8.45 -14.82 -11.80
CA PRO A 9 -7.92 -15.15 -13.12
C PRO A 9 -7.96 -13.98 -14.12
N SER A 10 -8.98 -13.12 -14.04
CA SER A 10 -9.13 -11.93 -14.88
C SER A 10 -7.97 -10.93 -14.76
N PHE A 11 -7.30 -10.86 -13.59
CA PHE A 11 -6.17 -9.97 -13.35
C PHE A 11 -4.81 -10.64 -13.52
N THR A 12 -4.76 -11.97 -13.66
CA THR A 12 -3.50 -12.72 -13.75
C THR A 12 -2.58 -12.22 -14.88
N PRO A 13 -3.07 -12.00 -16.12
CA PRO A 13 -2.23 -11.49 -17.21
C PRO A 13 -1.61 -10.12 -16.91
N LEU A 14 -2.33 -9.27 -16.17
CA LEU A 14 -1.88 -7.93 -15.82
C LEU A 14 -0.65 -7.97 -14.89
N PHE A 15 -0.70 -8.77 -13.83
CA PHE A 15 0.42 -8.90 -12.90
C PHE A 15 1.60 -9.67 -13.51
N GLU A 16 1.33 -10.77 -14.25
CA GLU A 16 2.37 -11.57 -14.89
C GLU A 16 3.17 -10.78 -15.94
N ALA A 17 2.55 -9.79 -16.59
CA ALA A 17 3.22 -8.91 -17.55
C ALA A 17 4.37 -8.07 -16.94
N VAL A 18 4.34 -7.82 -15.63
CA VAL A 18 5.31 -6.93 -14.95
C VAL A 18 6.10 -7.60 -13.84
N GLU A 19 5.62 -8.72 -13.27
CA GLU A 19 6.19 -9.31 -12.05
C GLU A 19 7.67 -9.63 -12.16
N ALA A 20 8.09 -10.35 -13.22
CA ALA A 20 9.50 -10.69 -13.40
C ALA A 20 10.40 -9.46 -13.60
N ARG A 21 9.89 -8.39 -14.24
CA ARG A 21 10.63 -7.15 -14.48
C ARG A 21 10.86 -6.39 -13.17
N VAL A 22 9.80 -6.25 -12.36
CA VAL A 22 9.86 -5.57 -11.05
C VAL A 22 10.72 -6.36 -10.07
N ALA A 23 10.50 -7.67 -9.97
CA ALA A 23 11.27 -8.53 -9.09
C ALA A 23 12.76 -8.45 -9.42
N LYS A 24 13.13 -8.56 -10.70
CA LYS A 24 14.52 -8.42 -11.14
C LYS A 24 15.10 -7.05 -10.83
N LEU A 25 14.33 -5.97 -11.01
CA LEU A 25 14.78 -4.61 -10.70
C LEU A 25 15.10 -4.45 -9.21
N LEU A 26 14.22 -4.92 -8.32
CA LEU A 26 14.37 -4.76 -6.87
C LEU A 26 15.27 -5.82 -6.21
N ASP A 27 15.74 -6.80 -6.97
CA ASP A 27 16.76 -7.77 -6.57
C ASP A 27 18.18 -7.21 -6.69
N ASP A 28 18.38 -6.15 -7.49
CA ASP A 28 19.64 -5.41 -7.57
C ASP A 28 19.88 -4.65 -6.26
N ARG A 29 20.62 -5.29 -5.33
CA ARG A 29 20.86 -4.79 -3.98
C ARG A 29 22.35 -4.74 -3.69
N VAL A 30 22.82 -3.58 -3.24
CA VAL A 30 24.21 -3.37 -2.84
C VAL A 30 24.26 -2.85 -1.41
N TRP A 31 25.00 -3.53 -0.54
CA TRP A 31 25.39 -3.00 0.76
C TRP A 31 26.82 -2.50 0.66
N ASP A 32 26.97 -1.20 0.46
CA ASP A 32 28.26 -0.53 0.47
C ASP A 32 28.64 -0.22 1.92
N THR A 33 29.50 -1.07 2.49
CA THR A 33 29.97 -0.91 3.88
C THR A 33 31.01 0.19 4.04
N ASP A 34 31.69 0.58 2.96
CA ASP A 34 32.70 1.63 3.02
C ASP A 34 32.03 3.01 3.15
N THR A 35 30.90 3.21 2.47
CA THR A 35 30.10 4.44 2.57
C THR A 35 28.91 4.36 3.53
N GLY A 36 28.59 3.17 4.05
CA GLY A 36 27.45 2.94 4.94
C GLY A 36 26.10 3.12 4.23
N ALA A 37 26.02 2.76 2.94
CA ALA A 37 24.84 2.93 2.11
C ALA A 37 24.25 1.59 1.68
N HIS A 38 22.92 1.52 1.66
CA HIS A 38 22.18 0.43 1.04
C HIS A 38 21.56 0.96 -0.24
N PHE A 39 21.74 0.23 -1.34
CA PHE A 39 21.15 0.57 -2.62
C PHE A 39 20.19 -0.52 -3.06
N VAL A 40 19.08 -0.11 -3.67
CA VAL A 40 18.14 -0.97 -4.38
C VAL A 40 17.89 -0.35 -5.76
N ALA A 41 18.16 -1.10 -6.82
CA ALA A 41 18.05 -0.65 -8.21
C ALA A 41 18.87 0.62 -8.52
N GLY A 42 19.96 0.86 -7.79
CA GLY A 42 20.81 2.06 -7.89
C GLY A 42 20.33 3.29 -7.09
N GLU A 43 19.24 3.18 -6.32
CA GLU A 43 18.78 4.26 -5.42
C GLU A 43 19.10 3.93 -3.96
N ARG A 44 19.39 4.95 -3.15
CA ARG A 44 19.71 4.79 -1.74
C ARG A 44 18.46 4.51 -0.93
N TYR A 45 18.47 3.39 -0.22
CA TYR A 45 17.45 3.01 0.75
C TYR A 45 18.00 3.15 2.16
N VAL A 46 17.13 3.53 3.10
CA VAL A 46 17.45 3.56 4.53
C VAL A 46 16.58 2.52 5.23
N MET A 47 17.24 1.60 5.94
CA MET A 47 16.55 0.52 6.65
C MET A 47 16.15 0.97 8.05
N PHE A 48 14.84 1.01 8.30
CA PHE A 48 14.28 1.19 9.64
C PHE A 48 13.48 -0.06 10.03
N ARG A 49 13.41 -0.36 11.33
CA ARG A 49 12.54 -1.45 11.81
C ARG A 49 11.08 -1.07 11.59
N ALA A 50 10.27 -2.01 11.11
CA ALA A 50 8.82 -1.88 10.91
C ALA A 50 8.11 -1.21 12.10
N GLU A 51 8.39 -1.71 13.31
CA GLU A 51 7.81 -1.18 14.55
C GLU A 51 8.18 0.29 14.82
N SER A 52 9.38 0.72 14.45
CA SER A 52 9.82 2.10 14.67
C SER A 52 8.95 3.08 13.89
N MET A 53 8.61 2.77 12.64
CA MET A 53 7.70 3.61 11.84
C MET A 53 6.25 3.48 12.31
N ALA A 54 5.78 2.26 12.52
CA ALA A 54 4.37 2.01 12.84
C ALA A 54 3.96 2.53 14.23
N VAL A 55 4.85 2.43 15.22
CA VAL A 55 4.54 2.72 16.63
C VAL A 55 5.36 3.91 17.13
N SER A 56 6.69 3.82 17.18
CA SER A 56 7.50 4.86 17.86
C SER A 56 7.40 6.24 17.20
N VAL A 57 7.50 6.32 15.86
CA VAL A 57 7.35 7.58 15.12
C VAL A 57 5.93 8.13 15.27
N ARG A 58 4.92 7.25 15.22
CA ARG A 58 3.54 7.63 15.43
C ARG A 58 3.33 8.24 16.82
N GLU A 59 3.85 7.63 17.88
CA GLU A 59 3.73 8.15 19.25
C GLU A 59 4.30 9.56 19.38
N GLU A 60 5.44 9.86 18.73
CA GLU A 60 5.99 11.21 18.71
C GLU A 60 5.13 12.18 17.90
N LEU A 61 4.58 11.75 16.77
CA LEU A 61 3.64 12.57 16.00
C LEU A 61 2.33 12.82 16.76
N GLU A 62 1.85 11.86 17.54
CA GLU A 62 0.66 12.02 18.38
C GLU A 62 0.86 13.09 19.45
N LYS A 63 2.05 13.15 20.07
CA LYS A 63 2.41 14.21 21.02
C LYS A 63 2.44 15.60 20.37
N LEU A 64 2.84 15.68 19.09
CA LEU A 64 3.01 16.95 18.37
C LEU A 64 1.72 17.44 17.68
N LEU A 65 0.96 16.52 17.09
CA LEU A 65 -0.14 16.82 16.15
C LEU A 65 -1.51 16.40 16.70
N GLY A 66 -1.55 15.60 17.77
CA GLY A 66 -2.78 15.09 18.36
C GLY A 66 -3.64 14.35 17.33
N SER A 67 -4.88 14.81 17.16
CA SER A 67 -5.86 14.21 16.25
C SER A 67 -5.48 14.28 14.77
N SER A 68 -4.50 15.11 14.39
CA SER A 68 -4.05 15.24 12.98
C SER A 68 -2.99 14.21 12.59
N THR A 69 -2.52 13.38 13.52
CA THR A 69 -1.43 12.41 13.30
C THR A 69 -1.72 11.43 12.18
N ASP A 70 -2.90 10.81 12.21
CA ASP A 70 -3.34 9.85 11.19
C ASP A 70 -3.33 10.47 9.79
N THR A 71 -3.78 11.73 9.68
CA THR A 71 -3.75 12.48 8.41
C THR A 71 -2.32 12.80 7.96
N ALA A 72 -1.43 13.14 8.89
CA ALA A 72 -0.03 13.40 8.58
C ALA A 72 0.67 12.14 8.07
N ILE A 73 0.50 11.00 8.76
CA ILE A 73 1.07 9.71 8.35
C ILE A 73 0.51 9.28 6.99
N TYR A 74 -0.80 9.43 6.76
CA TYR A 74 -1.40 9.18 5.46
C TYR A 74 -0.77 10.03 4.35
N LYS A 75 -0.57 11.33 4.59
CA LYS A 75 0.05 12.22 3.60
C LYS A 75 1.53 11.87 3.34
N ILE A 76 2.27 11.47 4.38
CA ILE A 76 3.65 10.97 4.24
C ILE A 76 3.64 9.72 3.35
N GLY A 77 2.77 8.75 3.64
CA GLY A 77 2.60 7.56 2.82
C GLY A 77 2.27 7.91 1.38
N LYS A 78 1.33 8.83 1.14
CA LYS A 78 0.93 9.29 -0.19
C LYS A 78 2.09 9.90 -0.97
N ALA A 79 2.94 10.69 -0.31
CA ALA A 79 4.14 11.23 -0.92
C ALA A 79 5.15 10.15 -1.30
N ILE A 80 5.40 9.18 -0.39
CA ILE A 80 6.31 8.05 -0.64
C ILE A 80 5.80 7.21 -1.82
N GLY A 81 4.56 6.73 -1.77
CA GLY A 81 4.01 5.86 -2.81
C GLY A 81 4.00 6.49 -4.20
N ALA A 82 3.70 7.79 -4.30
CA ALA A 82 3.79 8.50 -5.58
C ALA A 82 5.25 8.62 -6.06
N SER A 83 6.19 8.90 -5.15
CA SER A 83 7.62 8.96 -5.49
C SER A 83 8.18 7.63 -5.96
N ASP A 84 7.86 6.54 -5.26
CA ASP A 84 8.30 5.20 -5.60
C ASP A 84 7.69 4.74 -6.93
N CYS A 85 6.41 5.05 -7.17
CA CYS A 85 5.78 4.78 -8.46
C CYS A 85 6.54 5.48 -9.60
N ARG A 86 6.84 6.78 -9.49
CA ARG A 86 7.63 7.50 -10.52
C ARG A 86 8.99 6.87 -10.76
N TYR A 87 9.70 6.52 -9.68
CA TYR A 87 11.03 5.95 -9.78
C TYR A 87 11.00 4.57 -10.45
N ILE A 88 10.16 3.65 -9.96
CA ILE A 88 10.11 2.27 -10.43
C ILE A 88 9.46 2.20 -11.82
N ALA A 89 8.31 2.84 -12.03
CA ALA A 89 7.66 2.87 -13.34
C ALA A 89 8.48 3.64 -14.39
N GLY A 90 9.26 4.64 -13.98
CA GLY A 90 10.18 5.38 -14.84
C GLY A 90 11.28 4.50 -15.45
N ARG A 91 11.56 3.31 -14.89
CA ARG A 91 12.48 2.32 -15.48
C ARG A 91 11.86 1.53 -16.64
N PHE A 92 10.56 1.69 -16.88
CA PHE A 92 9.80 0.94 -17.87
C PHE A 92 8.87 1.88 -18.67
N PRO A 93 9.42 2.64 -19.63
CA PRO A 93 8.67 3.67 -20.35
C PRO A 93 7.56 3.10 -21.25
N ASP A 94 7.58 1.80 -21.52
CA ASP A 94 6.66 1.07 -22.39
C ASP A 94 5.35 0.63 -21.70
N LEU A 95 5.19 0.85 -20.40
CA LEU A 95 4.06 0.32 -19.63
C LEU A 95 2.79 1.19 -19.70
N SER A 96 1.64 0.53 -19.80
CA SER A 96 0.32 1.15 -19.65
C SER A 96 0.07 1.61 -18.20
N PRO A 97 -0.90 2.52 -17.95
CA PRO A 97 -1.31 2.91 -16.60
C PRO A 97 -1.64 1.72 -15.68
N GLU A 98 -2.36 0.72 -16.20
CA GLU A 98 -2.76 -0.48 -15.47
C GLU A 98 -1.54 -1.35 -15.13
N GLN A 99 -0.57 -1.45 -16.06
CA GLN A 99 0.68 -2.17 -15.79
C GLN A 99 1.51 -1.46 -14.72
N LYS A 100 1.58 -0.12 -14.74
CA LYS A 100 2.22 0.67 -13.67
C LYS A 100 1.55 0.48 -12.32
N LEU A 101 0.22 0.38 -12.31
CA LEU A 101 -0.53 0.02 -11.10
C LEU A 101 -0.13 -1.37 -10.59
N ALA A 102 -0.10 -2.36 -11.48
CA ALA A 102 0.19 -3.75 -11.13
C ALA A 102 1.58 -3.95 -10.50
N MET A 103 2.54 -3.09 -10.83
CA MET A 103 3.85 -3.06 -10.18
C MET A 103 3.80 -2.69 -8.70
N GLY A 104 2.75 -1.97 -8.26
CA GLY A 104 2.59 -1.47 -6.90
C GLY A 104 2.55 -2.59 -5.89
N PRO A 105 1.55 -3.49 -5.91
CA PRO A 105 1.47 -4.63 -4.98
C PRO A 105 2.71 -5.55 -4.97
N ILE A 106 3.44 -5.63 -6.09
CA ILE A 106 4.69 -6.42 -6.21
C ILE A 106 5.83 -5.71 -5.48
N SER A 107 6.01 -4.42 -5.75
CA SER A 107 6.99 -3.56 -5.06
C SER A 107 6.67 -3.47 -3.56
N PHE A 108 5.39 -3.39 -3.21
CA PHE A 108 4.87 -3.37 -1.86
C PHE A 108 5.29 -4.61 -1.06
N ALA A 109 5.17 -5.79 -1.66
CA ALA A 109 5.62 -7.04 -1.06
C ALA A 109 7.15 -7.13 -0.94
N LEU A 110 7.88 -6.75 -1.99
CA LEU A 110 9.36 -6.78 -2.02
C LEU A 110 10.00 -5.78 -1.06
N SER A 111 9.32 -4.68 -0.77
CA SER A 111 9.70 -3.67 0.23
C SER A 111 9.27 -4.04 1.65
N GLY A 112 8.58 -5.18 1.84
CA GLY A 112 8.24 -5.71 3.16
C GLY A 112 7.02 -5.08 3.82
N PHE A 113 6.12 -4.43 3.07
CA PHE A 113 4.91 -3.85 3.65
C PHE A 113 3.86 -4.93 3.97
N ALA A 114 3.51 -5.75 2.98
CA ALA A 114 2.60 -6.91 3.10
C ALA A 114 2.57 -7.71 1.80
N HIS A 115 2.04 -8.94 1.87
CA HIS A 115 1.49 -9.58 0.66
C HIS A 115 0.16 -8.93 0.28
N SER A 116 -0.26 -9.08 -0.98
CA SER A 116 -1.49 -8.48 -1.49
C SER A 116 -2.41 -9.49 -2.14
N THR A 117 -3.70 -9.38 -1.85
CA THR A 117 -4.77 -10.13 -2.54
C THR A 117 -5.78 -9.17 -3.13
N VAL A 118 -5.82 -9.06 -4.46
CA VAL A 118 -6.82 -8.26 -5.18
C VAL A 118 -8.17 -8.98 -5.18
N ARG A 119 -9.26 -8.26 -4.92
CA ARG A 119 -10.62 -8.83 -4.97
C ARG A 119 -11.26 -8.62 -6.34
N GLU A 120 -12.22 -9.49 -6.66
CA GLU A 120 -12.90 -9.55 -7.96
C GLU A 120 -13.67 -8.27 -8.29
N GLU A 121 -14.16 -7.55 -7.29
CA GLU A 121 -14.83 -6.26 -7.46
C GLU A 121 -13.93 -5.11 -7.91
N SER A 122 -12.61 -5.32 -7.98
CA SER A 122 -11.69 -4.28 -8.44
C SER A 122 -11.95 -3.93 -9.91
N ASN A 123 -11.78 -2.66 -10.24
CA ASN A 123 -11.89 -2.10 -11.58
C ASN A 123 -10.76 -1.08 -11.81
N PRO A 124 -9.52 -1.53 -12.11
CA PRO A 124 -8.34 -0.68 -12.19
C PRO A 124 -8.25 0.08 -13.52
N VAL A 125 -9.24 0.91 -13.83
CA VAL A 125 -9.27 1.75 -15.05
C VAL A 125 -8.85 3.19 -14.74
N PRO A 126 -8.23 3.93 -15.67
CA PRO A 126 -7.71 5.28 -15.43
C PRO A 126 -8.79 6.38 -15.54
N ASP A 127 -9.95 6.16 -14.91
CA ASP A 127 -11.06 7.12 -14.90
C ASP A 127 -11.81 7.14 -13.55
N ASP A 128 -12.89 7.92 -13.48
CA ASP A 128 -13.71 8.11 -12.28
C ASP A 128 -14.40 6.83 -11.76
N SER A 129 -14.39 5.74 -12.52
CA SER A 129 -14.88 4.42 -12.14
C SER A 129 -13.79 3.51 -11.55
N TYR A 130 -12.56 4.03 -11.38
CA TYR A 130 -11.48 3.33 -10.70
C TYR A 130 -11.95 2.79 -9.35
N LEU A 131 -11.71 1.50 -9.14
CA LEU A 131 -11.86 0.84 -7.85
C LEU A 131 -10.72 -0.16 -7.67
N LEU A 132 -10.05 -0.13 -6.53
CA LEU A 132 -9.21 -1.24 -6.10
C LEU A 132 -9.66 -1.65 -4.70
N PHE A 133 -10.05 -2.92 -4.58
CA PHE A 133 -10.46 -3.53 -3.33
C PHE A 133 -9.49 -4.66 -3.01
N ILE A 134 -8.69 -4.46 -1.97
CA ILE A 134 -7.47 -5.25 -1.77
C ILE A 134 -7.29 -5.63 -0.30
N GLU A 135 -6.77 -6.83 -0.09
CA GLU A 135 -6.38 -7.34 1.22
C GLU A 135 -4.86 -7.30 1.37
N HIS A 136 -4.39 -6.90 2.54
CA HIS A 136 -2.99 -6.96 2.92
C HIS A 136 -2.81 -7.87 4.13
N PRO A 137 -2.77 -9.22 3.94
CA PRO A 137 -2.39 -10.11 5.01
C PRO A 137 -0.98 -9.76 5.50
N ASN A 138 -0.80 -9.73 6.82
CA ASN A 138 0.47 -9.42 7.47
C ASN A 138 0.98 -7.99 7.17
N SER A 139 0.08 -6.99 7.16
CA SER A 139 0.49 -5.58 7.15
C SER A 139 1.48 -5.29 8.28
N PHE A 140 2.64 -4.72 7.94
CA PHE A 140 3.70 -4.42 8.91
C PHE A 140 3.22 -3.46 10.02
N GLU A 141 2.31 -2.53 9.70
CA GLU A 141 1.74 -1.59 10.68
C GLU A 141 0.88 -2.34 11.69
N ALA A 142 -0.07 -3.13 11.22
CA ALA A 142 -0.95 -3.91 12.09
C ALA A 142 -0.19 -4.97 12.89
N GLU A 143 0.79 -5.63 12.28
CA GLU A 143 1.65 -6.60 12.97
C GLU A 143 2.48 -5.93 14.07
N SER A 144 3.01 -4.74 13.82
CA SER A 144 3.78 -3.99 14.83
C SER A 144 2.92 -3.62 16.05
N PHE A 145 1.68 -3.17 15.83
CA PHE A 145 0.72 -2.91 16.90
C PHE A 145 0.45 -4.17 17.73
N LYS A 146 0.16 -5.30 17.06
CA LYS A 146 -0.11 -6.58 17.73
C LYS A 146 1.10 -7.09 18.53
N ARG A 147 2.30 -7.05 17.95
CA ARG A 147 3.54 -7.49 18.62
C ARG A 147 3.86 -6.66 19.86
N LYS A 148 3.46 -5.38 19.88
CA LYS A 148 3.59 -4.50 21.05
C LYS A 148 2.48 -4.67 22.08
N GLY A 149 1.44 -5.44 21.79
CA GLY A 149 0.28 -5.59 22.68
C GLY A 149 -0.55 -4.32 22.79
N ILE A 150 -0.52 -3.44 21.78
CA ILE A 150 -1.29 -2.19 21.78
C ILE A 150 -2.72 -2.50 21.35
N ALA A 151 -3.67 -2.31 22.27
CA ALA A 151 -5.09 -2.45 21.98
C ALA A 151 -5.62 -1.20 21.26
N THR A 152 -6.44 -1.39 20.24
CA THR A 152 -7.10 -0.31 19.49
C THR A 152 -8.45 -0.77 18.97
N SER A 153 -9.42 0.14 18.86
CA SER A 153 -10.68 -0.09 18.14
C SER A 153 -10.66 0.49 16.72
N LYS A 154 -9.58 1.19 16.35
CA LYS A 154 -9.42 1.87 15.07
C LYS A 154 -8.54 1.07 14.13
N THR A 155 -8.76 1.27 12.83
CA THR A 155 -7.80 0.89 11.78
C THR A 155 -6.51 1.73 11.94
N VAL A 156 -5.35 1.14 11.66
CA VAL A 156 -4.05 1.75 12.02
C VAL A 156 -3.05 1.85 10.87
N CYS A 157 -3.32 1.22 9.72
CA CYS A 157 -2.38 1.15 8.61
C CYS A 157 -2.45 2.40 7.73
N TRP A 158 -2.21 3.57 8.34
CA TRP A 158 -2.34 4.86 7.69
C TRP A 158 -1.22 5.12 6.69
N LEU A 159 0.00 4.65 6.97
CA LEU A 159 1.11 4.79 6.02
C LEU A 159 0.84 3.94 4.79
N THR A 160 0.39 2.70 4.98
CA THR A 160 -0.02 1.77 3.92
C THR A 160 -1.14 2.37 3.07
N ALA A 161 -2.22 2.87 3.70
CA ALA A 161 -3.32 3.50 2.97
C ALA A 161 -2.82 4.70 2.15
N GLY A 162 -1.97 5.54 2.73
CA GLY A 162 -1.34 6.65 2.04
C GLY A 162 -0.50 6.19 0.85
N TYR A 163 0.42 5.25 1.08
CA TYR A 163 1.29 4.68 0.05
C TYR A 163 0.50 4.17 -1.14
N SER A 164 -0.53 3.37 -0.87
CA SER A 164 -1.45 2.85 -1.88
C SER A 164 -2.14 3.97 -2.66
N ALA A 165 -2.66 5.01 -1.99
CA ALA A 165 -3.27 6.16 -2.66
C ALA A 165 -2.27 6.90 -3.57
N GLY A 166 -1.04 7.10 -3.09
CA GLY A 166 0.01 7.81 -3.82
C GLY A 166 0.45 7.06 -5.06
N TRP A 167 0.72 5.76 -4.91
CA TRP A 167 1.10 4.90 -6.02
C TRP A 167 0.03 4.85 -7.10
N CYS A 168 -1.22 4.57 -6.70
CA CYS A 168 -2.31 4.43 -7.66
C CYS A 168 -2.61 5.75 -8.38
N SER A 169 -2.52 6.89 -7.67
CA SER A 169 -2.74 8.19 -8.29
C SER A 169 -1.70 8.50 -9.35
N GLU A 170 -0.42 8.22 -9.05
CA GLU A 170 0.68 8.39 -10.00
C GLU A 170 0.55 7.46 -11.20
N ALA A 171 0.27 6.17 -10.96
CA ALA A 171 0.14 5.17 -12.01
C ALA A 171 -1.01 5.48 -12.98
N MET A 172 -2.16 5.93 -12.46
CA MET A 172 -3.38 6.17 -13.24
C MET A 172 -3.50 7.61 -13.76
N GLY A 173 -2.69 8.54 -13.28
CA GLY A 173 -2.76 9.96 -13.67
C GLY A 173 -4.02 10.68 -13.16
N ILE A 174 -4.72 10.13 -12.17
CA ILE A 174 -5.93 10.69 -11.56
C ILE A 174 -5.81 10.73 -10.04
N GLN A 175 -6.53 11.63 -9.37
CA GLN A 175 -6.49 11.74 -7.91
C GLN A 175 -7.31 10.64 -7.25
N LEU A 176 -6.62 9.74 -6.54
CA LEU A 176 -7.20 8.63 -5.81
C LEU A 176 -6.91 8.77 -4.32
N ASP A 177 -7.80 8.22 -3.51
CA ASP A 177 -7.63 8.09 -2.06
C ASP A 177 -7.99 6.68 -1.59
N THR A 178 -7.50 6.35 -0.41
CA THR A 178 -7.61 5.01 0.18
C THR A 178 -8.21 5.07 1.57
N ARG A 179 -9.06 4.09 1.89
CA ARG A 179 -9.54 3.84 3.26
C ARG A 179 -9.23 2.41 3.67
N GLU A 180 -8.55 2.23 4.80
CA GLU A 180 -8.54 0.94 5.50
C GLU A 180 -9.91 0.74 6.17
N VAL A 181 -10.63 -0.31 5.76
CA VAL A 181 -11.99 -0.61 6.23
C VAL A 181 -12.05 -1.76 7.25
N SER A 182 -11.01 -2.59 7.26
CA SER A 182 -10.81 -3.71 8.18
C SER A 182 -9.35 -3.75 8.58
N CYS A 183 -9.04 -4.08 9.84
CA CYS A 183 -7.68 -4.10 10.34
C CYS A 183 -7.46 -5.17 11.42
N THR A 184 -6.40 -5.97 11.26
CA THR A 184 -6.08 -7.02 12.24
C THR A 184 -5.63 -6.46 13.60
N ALA A 185 -5.13 -5.22 13.65
CA ALA A 185 -4.74 -4.58 14.92
C ALA A 185 -5.93 -4.29 15.84
N ARG A 186 -7.14 -4.08 15.27
CA ARG A 186 -8.37 -3.91 16.06
C ARG A 186 -9.13 -5.22 16.29
N GLY A 187 -8.57 -6.36 15.86
CA GLY A 187 -9.14 -7.68 16.04
C GLY A 187 -9.88 -8.26 14.84
N ASP A 188 -9.88 -7.61 13.67
CA ASP A 188 -10.49 -8.17 12.47
C ASP A 188 -9.63 -9.29 11.84
N ASP A 189 -10.21 -10.08 10.93
CA ASP A 189 -9.51 -11.19 10.25
C ASP A 189 -8.35 -10.71 9.36
N LYS A 190 -8.58 -9.65 8.57
CA LYS A 190 -7.60 -9.12 7.62
C LYS A 190 -7.58 -7.60 7.59
N CYS A 191 -6.44 -7.05 7.17
CA CYS A 191 -6.37 -5.64 6.77
C CYS A 191 -6.93 -5.52 5.34
N ILE A 192 -7.96 -4.70 5.15
CA ILE A 192 -8.67 -4.54 3.86
C ILE A 192 -8.77 -3.05 3.53
N PHE A 193 -8.51 -2.72 2.28
CA PHE A 193 -8.45 -1.35 1.79
C PHE A 193 -9.35 -1.17 0.57
N VAL A 194 -10.03 -0.03 0.52
CA VAL A 194 -10.81 0.44 -0.62
C VAL A 194 -10.16 1.69 -1.17
N MET A 195 -9.87 1.69 -2.47
CA MET A 195 -9.28 2.81 -3.18
C MET A 195 -10.17 3.25 -4.33
N CYS A 196 -10.54 4.52 -4.34
CA CYS A 196 -11.29 5.13 -5.44
C CYS A 196 -11.16 6.67 -5.40
N PRO A 197 -11.73 7.42 -6.37
CA PRO A 197 -11.73 8.87 -6.30
C PRO A 197 -12.37 9.38 -4.99
N GLN A 198 -11.73 10.36 -4.35
CA GLN A 198 -12.10 10.86 -3.02
C GLN A 198 -13.61 11.15 -2.86
N LYS A 199 -14.24 11.72 -3.89
CA LYS A 199 -15.66 12.09 -3.92
C LYS A 199 -16.62 10.90 -3.75
N LYS A 200 -16.18 9.68 -4.06
CA LYS A 200 -16.96 8.44 -3.97
C LYS A 200 -16.53 7.51 -2.82
N LEU A 201 -15.39 7.78 -2.19
CA LEU A 201 -14.76 6.87 -1.22
C LEU A 201 -15.68 6.46 -0.08
N ARG A 202 -16.46 7.41 0.46
CA ARG A 202 -17.38 7.13 1.56
C ARG A 202 -18.51 6.18 1.17
N GLU A 203 -19.14 6.44 0.03
CA GLU A 203 -20.26 5.66 -0.48
C GLU A 203 -19.80 4.26 -0.87
N VAL A 204 -18.81 4.16 -1.75
CA VAL A 204 -18.30 2.88 -2.28
C VAL A 204 -17.79 1.98 -1.16
N ALA A 205 -17.05 2.51 -0.19
CA ALA A 205 -16.56 1.68 0.91
C ALA A 205 -17.69 1.21 1.84
N LYS A 206 -18.72 2.03 2.11
CA LYS A 206 -19.89 1.58 2.88
C LYS A 206 -20.64 0.46 2.16
N GLU A 207 -20.85 0.58 0.85
CA GLU A 207 -21.49 -0.45 0.03
C GLU A 207 -20.71 -1.76 0.04
N LEU A 208 -19.39 -1.70 -0.18
CA LEU A 208 -18.52 -2.88 -0.11
C LEU A 208 -18.50 -3.49 1.30
N CYS A 209 -18.44 -2.67 2.35
CA CYS A 209 -18.47 -3.17 3.71
C CYS A 209 -19.79 -3.90 4.02
N ALA A 210 -20.93 -3.31 3.65
CA ALA A 210 -22.24 -3.95 3.82
C ALA A 210 -22.34 -5.26 3.03
N LYS A 211 -21.89 -5.28 1.77
CA LYS A 211 -21.89 -6.47 0.90
C LYS A 211 -21.06 -7.62 1.48
N HIS A 212 -19.93 -7.32 2.11
CA HIS A 212 -19.00 -8.33 2.62
C HIS A 212 -19.06 -8.55 4.14
N GLY A 213 -20.04 -7.95 4.84
CA GLY A 213 -20.17 -8.06 6.29
C GLY A 213 -18.99 -7.47 7.07
N LEU A 214 -18.33 -6.45 6.52
CA LEU A 214 -17.24 -5.72 7.18
C LEU A 214 -17.83 -4.58 8.04
N PRO A 215 -17.10 -4.12 9.09
CA PRO A 215 -17.55 -2.99 9.91
C PRO A 215 -17.69 -1.70 9.09
N ASP A 216 -18.61 -0.81 9.50
CA ASP A 216 -18.68 0.54 8.93
C ASP A 216 -17.37 1.28 9.24
N PRO A 217 -16.63 1.77 8.23
CA PRO A 217 -15.32 2.37 8.46
C PRO A 217 -15.41 3.86 8.81
N TRP A 218 -16.61 4.39 9.08
CA TRP A 218 -16.89 5.74 9.61
C TRP A 218 -17.78 5.68 10.85
#